data_AF-A0A9E9L222-F1
#
_entry.id   AF-A0A9E9L222-F1
#
_cell.length_a   1.000
_cell.length_b   1.000
_cell.length_c   1.000
_cell.angle_alpha   90.00
_cell.angle_beta   90.00
_cell.angle_gamma   90.00
#
_symmetry.space_group_name_H-M   'P 1'
#
loop_
_entity.id
_entity.type
_entity.pdbx_description
1 polymer ?
#
loop_
_entity_poly.entity_id
_entity_poly.type
_entity_poly.pdbx_seq_one_letter_code
_entity_poly.pdbx_strand_id
1 'polypeptide(L)'
;MSKKPLFKLGQVVATVNVSTFANQHQIDLLGLLQRHHTGDWGNLCSEDKDSNEEALIMGGRIFSSYQYEADKIWIITEADRSVTTILLSIDY
;
A
#
# COMPACT_ATOMS: atom_id res chain seq x y z
N MET A 1 12.77 4.50 -16.69
CA MET A 1 13.44 4.98 -15.46
C MET A 1 12.67 4.43 -14.27
N SER A 2 13.30 3.71 -13.34
CA SER A 2 12.59 3.27 -12.13
C SER A 2 12.36 4.47 -11.20
N LYS A 3 11.14 4.68 -10.71
CA LYS A 3 10.86 5.72 -9.71
C LYS A 3 11.66 5.44 -8.43
N LYS A 4 12.15 6.49 -7.78
CA LYS A 4 12.95 6.40 -6.55
C LYS A 4 12.02 6.08 -5.36
N PRO A 5 12.39 5.13 -4.48
CA PRO A 5 11.69 4.91 -3.22
C PRO A 5 11.61 6.14 -2.32
N LEU A 6 10.46 6.35 -1.66
CA LEU A 6 10.21 7.51 -0.79
C LEU A 6 10.48 7.25 0.70
N PHE A 7 10.34 6.02 1.17
CA PHE A 7 10.47 5.63 2.58
C PHE A 7 10.96 4.18 2.71
N LYS A 8 11.17 3.68 3.92
CA LYS A 8 11.49 2.25 4.17
C LYS A 8 10.19 1.45 4.35
N LEU A 9 10.11 0.26 3.75
CA LEU A 9 8.96 -0.65 3.93
C LEU A 9 9.05 -1.50 5.20
N GLY A 10 10.24 -1.70 5.77
CA GLY A 10 10.40 -2.64 6.89
C GLY A 10 10.09 -4.08 6.47
N GLN A 11 9.47 -4.86 7.36
CA GLN A 11 9.02 -6.21 7.07
C GLN A 11 7.74 -6.17 6.22
N VAL A 12 7.81 -6.72 5.01
CA VAL A 12 6.63 -6.83 4.15
C VAL A 12 5.90 -8.13 4.44
N VAL A 13 4.61 -8.04 4.73
CA VAL A 13 3.72 -9.18 4.94
C VAL A 13 2.44 -9.02 4.11
N ALA A 14 1.77 -10.13 3.83
CA ALA A 14 0.49 -10.14 3.14
C ALA A 14 -0.50 -11.07 3.85
N THR A 15 -1.78 -10.71 3.91
CA THR A 15 -2.81 -11.62 4.41
C THR A 15 -3.00 -12.81 3.44
N VAL A 16 -3.53 -13.92 3.97
CA VAL A 16 -3.86 -15.09 3.14
C VAL A 16 -4.95 -14.74 2.12
N ASN A 17 -5.91 -13.91 2.52
CA ASN A 17 -7.03 -13.51 1.67
C ASN A 17 -6.55 -12.66 0.48
N VAL A 18 -5.67 -11.67 0.68
CA VAL A 18 -5.13 -10.89 -0.45
C VAL A 18 -4.27 -11.74 -1.37
N SER A 19 -3.52 -12.69 -0.83
CA SER A 19 -2.69 -13.61 -1.63
C SER A 19 -3.57 -14.50 -2.53
N THR A 20 -4.68 -15.00 -1.98
CA THR A 20 -5.65 -15.83 -2.71
C THR A 20 -6.35 -15.02 -3.80
N PHE A 21 -6.85 -13.83 -3.44
CA PHE A 21 -7.50 -12.91 -4.36
C PHE A 21 -6.56 -12.51 -5.52
N ALA A 22 -5.31 -12.14 -5.19
CA ALA A 22 -4.34 -11.76 -6.20
C ALA A 22 -4.02 -12.89 -7.18
N ASN A 23 -3.93 -14.13 -6.71
CA ASN A 23 -3.70 -15.29 -7.58
C ASN A 23 -4.89 -15.53 -8.52
N GLN A 24 -6.12 -15.51 -7.99
CA GLN A 24 -7.35 -15.68 -8.77
C GLN A 24 -7.52 -14.62 -9.86
N HIS A 25 -7.17 -13.36 -9.54
CA HIS A 25 -7.35 -12.22 -10.43
C HIS A 25 -6.07 -11.80 -11.17
N GLN A 26 -4.98 -12.58 -11.07
CA GLN A 26 -3.69 -12.29 -11.71
C GLN A 26 -3.14 -10.89 -11.38
N ILE A 27 -3.26 -10.48 -10.13
CA ILE A 27 -2.83 -9.17 -9.65
C ILE A 27 -1.37 -9.23 -9.22
N ASP A 28 -0.56 -8.31 -9.75
CA ASP A 28 0.84 -8.13 -9.34
C ASP A 28 0.94 -7.34 -8.02
N LEU A 29 0.95 -8.05 -6.89
CA LEU A 29 1.13 -7.44 -5.57
C LEU A 29 2.48 -6.73 -5.41
N LEU A 30 3.53 -7.20 -6.07
CA LEU A 30 4.84 -6.55 -6.00
C LEU A 30 4.83 -5.23 -6.76
N GLY A 31 4.14 -5.17 -7.90
CA GLY A 31 3.87 -3.93 -8.63
C GLY A 31 3.09 -2.92 -7.79
N LEU A 32 2.07 -3.35 -7.05
CA LEU A 32 1.33 -2.49 -6.12
C LEU A 32 2.21 -2.00 -4.96
N LEU A 33 3.04 -2.87 -4.40
CA LEU A 33 4.00 -2.49 -3.38
C LEU A 33 5.00 -1.46 -3.91
N GLN A 34 5.47 -1.61 -5.15
CA GLN A 34 6.37 -0.65 -5.78
C GLN A 34 5.69 0.70 -6.03
N ARG A 35 4.40 0.70 -6.41
CA ARG A 35 3.58 1.91 -6.51
C ARG A 35 3.49 2.63 -5.17
N HIS A 36 3.13 1.93 -4.11
CA HIS A 36 3.11 2.44 -2.73
C HIS A 36 4.47 3.02 -2.33
N HIS A 37 5.55 2.28 -2.58
CA HIS A 37 6.91 2.69 -2.21
C HIS A 37 7.40 3.94 -2.96
N THR A 38 6.77 4.29 -4.08
CA THR A 38 7.18 5.38 -4.98
C THR A 38 6.15 6.52 -5.07
N GLY A 39 5.17 6.55 -4.17
CA GLY A 39 4.22 7.67 -4.06
C GLY A 39 2.98 7.57 -4.92
N ASP A 40 2.72 6.41 -5.54
CA ASP A 40 1.44 6.17 -6.19
C ASP A 40 0.46 5.59 -5.16
N TRP A 41 -0.26 6.50 -4.53
CA TRP A 41 -1.23 6.23 -3.47
C TRP A 41 -2.53 5.57 -3.96
N GLY A 42 -2.67 5.38 -5.28
CA GLY A 42 -3.85 4.80 -5.90
C GLY A 42 -5.13 5.62 -5.70
N ASN A 43 -6.19 4.92 -5.31
CA ASN A 43 -7.57 5.38 -5.21
C ASN A 43 -7.89 5.99 -3.84
N LEU A 44 -7.08 6.96 -3.41
CA LEU A 44 -7.33 7.79 -2.23
C LEU A 44 -7.88 9.17 -2.62
N CYS A 45 -8.66 9.78 -1.73
CA CYS A 45 -9.07 11.18 -1.87
C CYS A 45 -7.86 12.12 -1.67
N SER A 46 -8.05 13.41 -1.94
CA SER A 46 -7.01 14.43 -1.78
C SER A 46 -6.46 14.45 -0.35
N GLU A 47 -7.34 14.44 0.64
CA GLU A 47 -7.03 14.58 2.06
C GLU A 47 -6.18 13.40 2.57
N ASP A 48 -6.49 12.18 2.13
CA ASP A 48 -5.72 10.98 2.47
C ASP A 48 -4.35 10.98 1.78
N LYS A 49 -4.27 11.52 0.54
CA LYS A 49 -2.99 11.68 -0.16
C LYS A 49 -2.12 12.72 0.54
N ASP A 50 -2.69 13.85 0.93
CA ASP A 50 -1.98 14.89 1.68
C ASP A 50 -1.48 14.35 3.02
N SER A 51 -2.28 13.52 3.69
CA SER A 51 -1.87 12.83 4.93
C SER A 51 -0.66 11.91 4.70
N ASN A 52 -0.55 11.25 3.55
CA ASN A 52 0.66 10.48 3.21
C ASN A 52 1.88 11.40 3.00
N GLU A 53 1.72 12.51 2.27
CA GLU A 53 2.80 13.46 2.03
C GLU A 53 3.32 14.06 3.35
N GLU A 54 2.41 14.42 4.26
CA GLU A 54 2.75 14.84 5.62
C GLU A 54 3.48 13.73 6.39
N ALA A 55 3.01 12.49 6.29
CA ALA A 55 3.62 11.34 6.95
C ALA A 55 5.03 11.00 6.44
N LEU A 56 5.39 11.40 5.22
CA LEU A 56 6.75 11.28 4.70
C LEU A 56 7.73 12.24 5.41
N ILE A 57 7.23 13.39 5.89
CA ILE A 57 8.06 14.44 6.49
C ILE A 57 8.04 14.34 8.02
N MET A 58 6.84 14.22 8.59
CA MET A 58 6.59 14.28 10.03
C MET A 58 6.54 12.91 10.69
N GLY A 59 6.60 11.84 9.89
CA GLY A 59 6.28 10.49 10.35
C GLY A 59 4.77 10.28 10.46
N GLY A 60 4.36 9.04 10.73
CA GLY A 60 2.95 8.65 10.68
C GLY A 60 2.72 7.54 9.66
N ARG A 61 1.60 6.84 9.74
CA ARG A 61 1.28 5.70 8.88
C ARG A 61 1.09 6.16 7.43
N ILE A 62 1.60 5.38 6.47
CA ILE A 62 1.38 5.61 5.04
C ILE A 62 0.40 4.57 4.54
N PHE A 63 -0.58 5.01 3.76
CA PHE A 63 -1.66 4.17 3.27
C PHE A 63 -1.79 4.28 1.75
N SER A 64 -2.10 3.17 1.07
CA SER A 64 -2.50 3.18 -0.33
C SER A 64 -3.64 2.21 -0.55
N SER A 65 -4.53 2.56 -1.46
CA SER A 65 -5.72 1.78 -1.79
C SER A 65 -5.76 1.58 -3.31
N TYR A 66 -5.93 0.34 -3.76
CA TYR A 66 -6.03 0.01 -5.17
C TYR A 66 -7.34 -0.72 -5.44
N GLN A 67 -8.19 -0.11 -6.27
CA GLN A 67 -9.49 -0.66 -6.60
C GLN A 67 -9.35 -1.77 -7.64
N TYR A 68 -9.91 -2.94 -7.32
CA TYR A 68 -10.19 -4.03 -8.24
C TYR A 68 -11.70 -4.30 -8.25
N GLU A 69 -12.23 -4.91 -9.30
CA GLU A 69 -13.69 -4.96 -9.56
C GLU A 69 -14.54 -5.34 -8.35
N ALA A 70 -14.10 -6.35 -7.57
CA ALA A 70 -14.83 -6.88 -6.43
C ALA A 70 -14.38 -6.36 -5.05
N ASP A 71 -13.16 -5.83 -4.91
CA ASP A 71 -12.60 -5.41 -3.61
C ASP A 71 -11.44 -4.41 -3.79
N LYS A 72 -10.96 -3.84 -2.70
CA LYS A 72 -9.79 -2.97 -2.64
C LYS A 72 -8.64 -3.71 -1.99
N ILE A 73 -7.47 -3.61 -2.60
CA ILE A 73 -6.20 -4.00 -1.98
C ILE A 73 -5.63 -2.78 -1.27
N TRP A 74 -5.41 -2.92 0.02
CA TRP A 74 -4.78 -1.93 0.88
C TRP A 74 -3.31 -2.30 1.07
N ILE A 75 -2.46 -1.27 1.06
CA ILE A 75 -1.06 -1.38 1.48
C ILE A 75 -0.83 -0.33 2.55
N ILE A 76 -0.43 -0.78 3.73
CA ILE A 76 -0.24 0.05 4.90
C ILE A 76 1.18 -0.11 5.39
N THR A 77 1.92 0.99 5.52
CA THR A 77 3.22 1.02 6.20
C THR A 77 3.08 1.74 7.52
N GLU A 78 3.41 1.06 8.62
CA GLU A 78 3.28 1.60 9.97
C GLU A 78 4.15 2.85 10.20
N ALA A 79 3.75 3.67 11.18
CA ALA A 79 4.36 4.97 11.43
C ALA A 79 5.87 4.92 11.69
N ASP A 80 6.33 3.85 12.35
CA ASP A 80 7.74 3.58 12.64
C ASP A 80 8.49 2.89 11.49
N ARG A 81 7.80 2.62 10.36
CA ARG A 81 8.32 1.92 9.19
C ARG A 81 8.83 0.51 9.49
N SER A 82 8.32 -0.12 10.56
CA SER A 82 8.73 -1.49 10.95
C SER A 82 8.10 -2.56 10.06
N VAL A 83 6.86 -2.34 9.62
CA VAL A 83 6.05 -3.31 8.87
C VAL A 83 5.29 -2.62 7.75
N THR A 84 5.22 -3.28 6.59
CA THR A 84 4.27 -3.00 5.52
C THR A 84 3.34 -4.20 5.35
N THR A 85 2.05 -3.99 5.53
CA THR A 85 1.02 -5.03 5.36
C THR A 85 0.26 -4.80 4.06
N ILE A 86 0.18 -5.84 3.23
CA ILE A 86 -0.70 -5.92 2.06
C ILE A 86 -1.92 -6.74 2.47
N LEU A 87 -3.13 -6.22 2.27
CA LEU A 87 -4.37 -6.86 2.72
C LEU A 87 -5.55 -6.46 1.84
N LEU A 88 -6.66 -7.22 1.90
CA LEU A 88 -7.93 -6.74 1.36
C LEU A 88 -8.56 -5.74 2.33
N SER A 89 -9.44 -4.88 1.83
CA SER A 89 -10.13 -3.90 2.68
C SER A 89 -11.01 -4.55 3.76
N ILE A 90 -11.51 -5.76 3.49
CA ILE A 90 -12.30 -6.55 4.45
C ILE A 90 -11.47 -7.20 5.57
N ASP A 91 -10.14 -7.27 5.40
CA ASP A 91 -9.25 -7.85 6.41
C ASP A 91 -8.83 -6.86 7.50
N TYR A 92 -9.19 -5.57 7.35
CA TYR A 92 -8.86 -4.49 8.28
C TYR A 92 -10.02 -4.17 9.23
#